data_AF-A0AAD6N4A4-F1
#
_entry.id   AF-A0AAD6N4A4-F1
#
_cell.length_a   1.000
_cell.length_b   1.000
_cell.length_c   1.000
_cell.angle_alpha   90.00
_cell.angle_beta   90.00
_cell.angle_gamma   90.00
#
_symmetry.space_group_name_H-M   'P 1'
#
loop_
_entity.id
_entity.type
_entity.pdbx_description
1 polymer ?
#
loop_
_entity_poly.entity_id
_entity_poly.type
_entity_poly.pdbx_seq_one_letter_code
_entity_poly.pdbx_strand_id
1 'polypeptide(L)'
;MDGLHNEHEAKVEQDQGRGSVPPGYINKLPEFPAIQDLGQQPLPPNEAHTLAAKPFQPLVKELKRLNQDNPQLAHQAAQIVRLYRRLYKSYVARKSESQRLKKANRELRTANLQLCQESEFLKGRYAEQEEELAYFGQAFDKLSTGIGSLLVDSEGCSSEPMYEAASRVNEGGH
;
A
#
# COMPACT_ATOMS: atom_id res chain seq x y z
N MET A 1 1.51 -40.85 34.44
CA MET A 1 1.72 -41.55 33.16
C MET A 1 1.29 -40.60 32.04
N ASP A 2 1.65 -39.32 32.11
CA ASP A 2 2.93 -38.72 31.65
C ASP A 2 2.72 -38.29 30.18
N GLY A 3 2.67 -37.02 29.79
CA GLY A 3 3.48 -35.91 30.25
C GLY A 3 4.62 -35.75 29.25
N LEU A 4 4.43 -34.93 28.20
CA LEU A 4 5.53 -34.47 27.34
C LEU A 4 5.29 -32.99 26.99
N HIS A 5 5.87 -32.13 27.82
CA HIS A 5 6.38 -30.83 27.43
C HIS A 5 7.40 -30.98 26.30
N ASN A 6 7.45 -30.00 25.41
CA ASN A 6 8.70 -29.72 24.71
C ASN A 6 8.87 -28.21 24.62
N GLU A 7 9.72 -27.71 25.51
CA GLU A 7 10.31 -26.38 25.49
C GLU A 7 11.38 -26.37 24.40
N HIS A 8 11.36 -25.37 23.54
CA HIS A 8 12.56 -24.97 22.81
C HIS A 8 12.84 -23.51 23.15
N GLU A 9 13.75 -23.36 24.12
CA GLU A 9 14.57 -22.17 24.32
C GLU A 9 15.26 -21.79 23.00
N ALA A 10 15.01 -20.57 22.50
CA ALA A 10 15.89 -19.93 21.55
C ALA A 10 16.67 -18.84 22.29
N LYS A 11 17.96 -19.11 22.48
CA LYS A 11 18.95 -18.22 23.07
C LYS A 11 19.01 -16.89 22.32
N VAL A 12 19.03 -15.83 23.12
CA VAL A 12 19.50 -14.49 22.78
C VAL A 12 20.95 -14.57 22.31
N GLU A 13 21.22 -14.13 21.08
CA GLU A 13 22.56 -13.77 20.62
C GLU A 13 22.55 -12.29 20.26
N GLN A 14 23.30 -11.51 21.05
CA GLN A 14 23.60 -10.11 20.80
C GLN A 14 24.50 -10.02 19.56
N ASP A 15 24.08 -9.28 18.54
CA ASP A 15 24.97 -8.79 17.50
C ASP A 15 25.06 -7.26 17.58
N GLN A 16 26.22 -6.78 18.05
CA GLN A 16 26.65 -5.40 17.92
C GLN A 16 27.12 -5.16 16.49
N GLY A 17 26.18 -4.86 15.59
CA GLY A 17 26.45 -4.45 14.22
C GLY A 17 26.17 -2.96 14.01
N ARG A 18 27.14 -2.11 14.30
CA ARG A 18 27.13 -0.67 14.03
C ARG A 18 27.10 -0.42 12.51
N GLY A 19 25.90 -0.32 11.94
CA GLY A 19 25.68 0.10 10.54
C GLY A 19 25.14 1.51 10.47
N SER A 20 26.01 2.51 10.39
CA SER A 20 25.63 3.87 10.02
C SER A 20 25.11 3.88 8.58
N VAL A 21 23.82 4.13 8.39
CA VAL A 21 23.22 4.43 7.07
C VAL A 21 23.10 5.96 6.95
N PRO A 22 23.58 6.57 5.85
CA PRO A 22 23.67 8.03 5.73
C PRO A 22 22.29 8.70 5.60
N PRO A 23 22.13 9.96 6.06
CA PRO A 23 20.91 10.72 5.88
C PRO A 23 20.89 11.26 4.44
N GLY A 24 20.11 10.65 3.57
CA GLY A 24 20.17 11.06 2.16
C GLY A 24 19.22 10.37 1.21
N TYR A 25 17.95 10.17 1.57
CA TYR A 25 16.91 9.88 0.58
C TYR A 25 15.68 10.73 0.86
N ILE A 26 15.81 12.01 0.52
CA ILE A 26 14.68 12.90 0.30
C ILE A 26 13.93 12.36 -0.92
N ASN A 27 12.77 11.75 -0.66
CA ASN A 27 11.58 11.72 -1.51
C ASN A 27 11.82 11.70 -3.03
N LYS A 28 12.12 10.54 -3.59
CA LYS A 28 11.60 10.23 -4.92
C LYS A 28 10.27 9.52 -4.74
N LEU A 29 9.18 10.27 -4.91
CA LEU A 29 7.85 9.72 -5.11
C LEU A 29 7.93 8.69 -6.25
N PRO A 30 7.47 7.45 -6.07
CA PRO A 30 7.35 6.53 -7.18
C PRO A 30 6.45 7.17 -8.23
N GLU A 31 6.96 7.35 -9.45
CA GLU A 31 6.11 7.71 -10.58
C GLU A 31 5.05 6.62 -10.72
N PHE A 32 3.83 6.94 -10.33
CA PHE A 32 2.68 6.10 -10.62
C PHE A 32 2.59 6.00 -12.14
N PRO A 33 2.57 4.80 -12.73
CA PRO A 33 2.20 4.70 -14.12
C PRO A 33 0.81 5.33 -14.25
N ALA A 34 0.72 6.38 -15.07
CA ALA A 34 -0.54 7.04 -15.38
C ALA A 34 -1.58 5.95 -15.65
N ILE A 35 -2.73 6.06 -14.99
CA ILE A 35 -3.90 5.23 -15.31
C ILE A 35 -4.25 5.58 -16.75
N GLN A 36 -3.65 4.85 -17.68
CA GLN A 36 -4.02 4.88 -19.08
C GLN A 36 -5.46 4.45 -19.11
N ASP A 37 -6.33 5.35 -19.56
CA ASP A 37 -7.73 5.13 -19.82
C ASP A 37 -7.94 3.71 -20.36
N LEU A 38 -8.45 2.83 -19.50
CA LEU A 38 -8.73 1.43 -19.79
C LEU A 38 -9.95 1.28 -20.72
N GLY A 39 -10.35 2.35 -21.40
CA GLY A 39 -11.14 2.34 -22.62
C GLY A 39 -10.38 1.75 -23.82
N GLN A 40 -9.71 0.60 -23.67
CA GLN A 40 -9.24 -0.16 -24.82
C GLN A 40 -10.47 -0.74 -25.53
N GLN A 41 -10.65 -0.29 -26.77
CA GLN A 41 -11.79 -0.52 -27.66
C GLN A 41 -12.19 -2.01 -27.74
N PRO A 42 -13.50 -2.33 -27.83
CA PRO A 42 -13.96 -3.70 -28.11
C PRO A 42 -13.24 -4.25 -29.35
N LEU A 43 -13.03 -5.57 -29.38
CA LEU A 43 -12.42 -6.28 -30.51
C LEU A 43 -12.95 -5.69 -31.83
N PRO A 44 -12.07 -5.22 -32.75
CA PRO A 44 -12.50 -4.53 -33.94
C PRO A 44 -13.55 -5.39 -34.67
N PRO A 45 -14.66 -4.80 -35.15
CA PRO A 45 -15.81 -5.55 -35.67
C PRO A 45 -15.43 -6.66 -36.66
N ASN A 46 -14.39 -6.42 -37.47
CA ASN A 46 -13.90 -7.36 -38.47
C ASN A 46 -13.28 -8.66 -37.92
N GLU A 47 -12.58 -8.62 -36.78
CA GLU A 47 -11.94 -9.82 -36.22
C GLU A 47 -12.97 -10.74 -35.55
N ALA A 48 -13.95 -10.16 -34.85
CA ALA A 48 -15.08 -10.89 -34.29
C ALA A 48 -15.90 -11.58 -35.40
N HIS A 49 -16.05 -10.93 -36.56
CA HIS A 49 -16.83 -11.46 -37.68
C HIS A 49 -16.12 -12.64 -38.36
N THR A 50 -14.80 -12.56 -38.47
CA THR A 50 -13.98 -13.62 -39.08
C THR A 50 -13.92 -14.85 -38.17
N LEU A 51 -13.69 -14.66 -36.87
CA LEU A 51 -13.69 -15.75 -35.89
C LEU A 51 -15.08 -16.39 -35.74
N ALA A 52 -16.16 -15.60 -35.76
CA ALA A 52 -17.52 -16.12 -35.65
C ALA A 52 -18.04 -16.82 -36.92
N ALA A 53 -17.39 -16.62 -38.08
CA ALA A 53 -17.81 -17.24 -39.34
C ALA A 53 -17.17 -18.63 -39.58
N LYS A 54 -15.95 -18.85 -39.07
CA LYS A 54 -15.16 -20.07 -39.30
C LYS A 54 -15.87 -21.36 -38.87
N PRO A 55 -16.55 -21.44 -37.70
CA PRO A 55 -17.21 -22.67 -37.25
C PRO A 55 -18.41 -23.09 -38.12
N PHE A 56 -19.00 -22.15 -38.87
CA PHE A 56 -20.21 -22.41 -39.67
C PHE A 56 -19.92 -22.82 -41.11
N GLN A 57 -18.67 -22.77 -41.57
CA GLN A 57 -18.35 -23.12 -42.95
C GLN A 57 -18.82 -24.54 -43.35
N PRO A 58 -18.70 -25.58 -42.52
CA PRO A 58 -19.22 -26.91 -42.84
C PRO A 58 -20.74 -26.90 -43.02
N LEU A 59 -21.48 -26.27 -42.10
CA LEU A 59 -22.94 -26.14 -42.22
C LEU A 59 -23.37 -25.36 -43.47
N VAL A 60 -22.63 -24.32 -43.85
CA VAL A 60 -22.93 -23.56 -45.07
C VAL A 60 -22.73 -24.43 -46.32
N LYS A 61 -21.75 -25.33 -46.34
CA LYS A 61 -21.57 -26.29 -47.44
C LYS A 61 -22.72 -27.29 -47.50
N GLU A 62 -23.16 -27.80 -46.35
CA GLU A 62 -24.25 -28.77 -46.28
C GLU A 62 -25.61 -28.15 -46.66
N LEU A 63 -25.87 -26.91 -46.25
CA LEU A 63 -27.04 -26.16 -46.69
C LEU A 63 -27.09 -25.98 -48.22
N LYS A 64 -25.94 -25.81 -48.88
CA LYS A 64 -25.88 -25.71 -50.34
C LYS A 64 -26.27 -27.03 -51.02
N ARG A 65 -25.82 -28.16 -50.48
CA ARG A 65 -26.19 -29.51 -50.97
C ARG A 65 -27.67 -29.75 -50.76
N LEU A 66 -28.15 -29.52 -49.55
CA LEU A 66 -29.57 -29.67 -49.21
C LEU A 66 -30.47 -28.78 -50.06
N ASN A 67 -30.01 -27.59 -50.48
CA ASN A 67 -30.78 -26.72 -51.36
C ASN A 67 -30.94 -27.28 -52.78
N GLN A 68 -30.05 -28.16 -53.22
CA GLN A 68 -30.17 -28.88 -54.50
C GLN A 68 -31.23 -29.97 -54.41
N ASP A 69 -31.28 -30.70 -53.29
CA ASP A 69 -32.18 -31.84 -53.09
C ASP A 69 -33.58 -31.42 -52.62
N ASN A 70 -33.66 -30.47 -51.68
CA ASN A 70 -34.90 -29.99 -51.08
C ASN A 70 -34.78 -28.51 -50.65
N PRO A 71 -35.17 -27.55 -51.52
CA PRO A 71 -34.98 -26.12 -51.25
C PRO A 71 -35.83 -25.61 -50.08
N GLN A 72 -37.01 -26.19 -49.84
CA GLN A 72 -37.87 -25.77 -48.73
C GLN A 72 -37.26 -26.15 -47.38
N LEU A 73 -36.73 -27.37 -47.26
CA LEU A 73 -36.03 -27.83 -46.06
C LEU A 73 -34.72 -27.06 -45.86
N ALA A 74 -33.97 -26.79 -46.94
CA ALA A 74 -32.77 -25.96 -46.89
C ALA A 74 -33.05 -24.54 -46.37
N HIS A 75 -34.17 -23.94 -46.78
CA HIS A 75 -34.58 -22.63 -46.28
C HIS A 75 -34.83 -22.64 -44.77
N GLN A 76 -35.58 -23.62 -44.27
CA GLN A 76 -35.84 -23.77 -42.83
C GLN A 76 -34.55 -24.00 -42.05
N ALA A 77 -33.67 -24.88 -42.54
CA ALA A 77 -32.37 -25.14 -41.93
C ALA A 77 -31.48 -23.87 -41.93
N ALA A 78 -31.48 -23.10 -43.01
CA ALA A 78 -30.72 -21.85 -43.11
C ALA A 78 -31.19 -20.80 -42.09
N GLN A 79 -32.50 -20.72 -41.80
CA GLN A 79 -33.02 -19.83 -40.77
C GLN A 79 -32.48 -20.20 -39.38
N ILE A 80 -32.44 -21.49 -39.05
CA ILE A 80 -31.88 -21.99 -37.78
C ILE A 80 -30.40 -21.66 -37.68
N VAL A 81 -29.62 -21.96 -38.73
CA VAL A 81 -28.17 -21.67 -38.78
C VAL A 81 -27.90 -20.18 -38.62
N ARG A 82 -28.74 -19.31 -39.22
CA ARG A 82 -28.62 -17.86 -39.07
C ARG A 82 -28.83 -17.41 -37.62
N LEU A 83 -29.86 -17.93 -36.95
CA LEU A 83 -30.14 -17.61 -35.55
C LEU A 83 -28.99 -18.06 -34.64
N TYR A 84 -28.54 -19.30 -34.82
CA TYR A 84 -27.45 -19.85 -34.02
C TYR A 84 -26.12 -19.10 -34.27
N ARG A 85 -25.82 -18.71 -35.52
CA ARG A 85 -24.65 -17.88 -35.83
C ARG A 85 -24.68 -16.53 -35.10
N ARG A 86 -25.86 -15.91 -34.98
CA ARG A 86 -26.04 -14.66 -34.22
C ARG A 86 -25.80 -14.87 -32.74
N LEU A 87 -26.32 -15.97 -32.17
CA LEU A 87 -26.10 -16.34 -30.77
C LEU A 87 -24.62 -16.61 -30.50
N TYR A 88 -23.95 -17.36 -31.38
CA TYR A 88 -22.52 -17.65 -31.26
C TYR A 88 -21.67 -16.38 -31.32
N LYS A 89 -21.97 -15.45 -32.24
CA LYS A 89 -21.30 -14.14 -32.32
C LYS A 89 -21.44 -13.36 -31.00
N SER A 90 -22.62 -13.33 -30.41
CA SER A 90 -22.85 -12.70 -29.10
C SER A 90 -22.08 -13.40 -27.98
N TYR A 91 -22.07 -14.74 -27.97
CA TYR A 91 -21.32 -15.54 -27.01
C TYR A 91 -19.83 -15.25 -27.06
N VAL A 92 -19.22 -15.23 -28.25
CA VAL A 92 -17.78 -14.96 -28.42
C VAL A 92 -17.43 -13.56 -27.91
N ALA A 93 -18.23 -12.55 -28.27
CA ALA A 93 -18.03 -11.17 -27.81
C ALA A 93 -18.14 -11.05 -26.28
N ARG A 94 -19.16 -11.68 -25.68
CA ARG A 94 -19.32 -11.70 -24.21
C ARG A 94 -18.19 -12.47 -23.51
N LYS A 95 -17.70 -13.54 -24.12
CA LYS A 95 -16.59 -14.34 -23.58
C LYS A 95 -15.29 -13.54 -23.58
N SER A 96 -14.95 -12.86 -24.67
CA SER A 96 -13.76 -11.99 -24.73
C SER A 96 -13.85 -10.86 -23.70
N GLU A 97 -15.03 -10.24 -23.58
CA GLU A 97 -15.26 -9.19 -22.58
C GLU A 97 -15.08 -9.71 -21.15
N SER A 98 -15.66 -10.86 -20.83
CA SER A 98 -15.49 -11.50 -19.52
C SER A 98 -14.02 -11.82 -19.22
N GLN A 99 -13.25 -12.27 -20.20
CA GLN A 99 -11.82 -12.52 -20.04
C GLN A 99 -11.03 -11.23 -19.79
N ARG A 100 -11.35 -10.16 -20.52
CA ARG A 100 -10.75 -8.84 -20.32
C ARG A 100 -11.03 -8.32 -18.92
N LEU A 101 -12.29 -8.35 -18.49
CA LEU A 101 -12.68 -7.90 -17.15
C LEU A 101 -12.00 -8.73 -16.04
N LYS A 102 -11.89 -10.05 -16.22
CA LYS A 102 -11.15 -10.91 -15.28
C LYS A 102 -9.66 -10.55 -15.20
N LYS A 103 -9.04 -10.15 -16.32
CA LYS A 103 -7.65 -9.70 -16.33
C LYS A 103 -7.50 -8.39 -15.56
N ALA A 104 -8.28 -7.37 -15.92
CA ALA A 104 -8.27 -6.07 -15.26
C ALA A 104 -8.56 -6.16 -13.76
N ASN A 105 -9.50 -7.01 -13.35
CA ASN A 105 -9.82 -7.21 -11.95
C ASN A 105 -8.66 -7.86 -11.17
N ARG A 106 -7.90 -8.76 -11.78
CA ARG A 106 -6.68 -9.32 -11.16
C ARG A 106 -5.61 -8.24 -10.97
N GLU A 107 -5.36 -7.44 -11.99
CA GLU A 107 -4.41 -6.32 -11.93
C GLU A 107 -4.79 -5.34 -10.82
N LEU A 108 -6.08 -4.97 -10.75
CA LEU A 108 -6.60 -4.08 -9.72
C LEU A 108 -6.42 -4.66 -8.31
N ARG A 109 -6.68 -5.96 -8.11
CA ARG A 109 -6.47 -6.62 -6.81
C ARG A 109 -5.01 -6.63 -6.41
N THR A 110 -4.10 -6.88 -7.34
CA THR A 110 -2.66 -6.82 -7.09
C THR A 110 -2.22 -5.42 -6.69
N ALA A 111 -2.65 -4.39 -7.44
CA ALA A 111 -2.33 -3.00 -7.11
C ALA A 111 -2.92 -2.58 -5.76
N ASN A 112 -4.16 -2.98 -5.45
CA ASN A 112 -4.79 -2.69 -4.17
C ASN A 112 -4.05 -3.34 -3.00
N LEU A 113 -3.59 -4.59 -3.16
CA LEU A 113 -2.79 -5.25 -2.13
C LEU A 113 -1.47 -4.50 -1.87
N GLN A 114 -0.79 -4.03 -2.92
CA GLN A 114 0.44 -3.24 -2.78
C GLN A 114 0.18 -1.92 -2.05
N LEU A 115 -0.90 -1.21 -2.40
CA LEU A 115 -1.28 0.03 -1.71
C LEU A 115 -1.61 -0.20 -0.23
N CYS A 116 -2.28 -1.30 0.11
CA CYS A 116 -2.54 -1.65 1.50
C CYS A 116 -1.24 -1.92 2.27
N GLN A 117 -0.29 -2.64 1.67
CA GLN A 117 1.02 -2.90 2.28
C GLN A 117 1.79 -1.60 2.54
N GLU A 118 1.83 -0.71 1.55
CA GLU A 118 2.51 0.59 1.67
C GLU A 118 1.83 1.47 2.74
N SER A 119 0.49 1.47 2.77
CA SER A 119 -0.28 2.22 3.77
C SER A 119 0.03 1.75 5.19
N GLU A 120 0.09 0.44 5.43
CA GLU A 120 0.43 -0.11 6.75
C GLU A 120 1.89 0.17 7.12
N PHE A 121 2.80 0.07 6.16
CA PHE A 121 4.21 0.42 6.37
C PHE A 121 4.37 1.89 6.78
N LEU A 122 3.76 2.82 6.02
CA LEU A 122 3.80 4.25 6.33
C LEU A 122 3.17 4.55 7.68
N LYS A 123 2.04 3.91 7.99
CA LYS A 123 1.37 4.07 9.29
C LYS A 123 2.28 3.66 10.46
N GLY A 124 3.02 2.56 10.32
CA GLY A 124 4.03 2.15 11.31
C GLY A 124 5.13 3.21 11.48
N ARG A 125 5.67 3.70 10.37
CA ARG A 125 6.68 4.77 10.35
C ARG A 125 6.21 6.06 11.03
N TYR A 126 4.95 6.44 10.84
CA TYR A 126 4.38 7.61 11.50
C TYR A 126 4.26 7.42 13.02
N ALA A 127 3.85 6.24 13.47
CA ALA A 127 3.76 5.94 14.90
C ALA A 127 5.14 5.97 15.58
N GLU A 128 6.18 5.43 14.93
CA GLU A 128 7.57 5.52 15.43
C GLU A 128 8.04 6.97 15.58
N GLN A 129 7.77 7.81 14.59
CA GLN A 129 8.11 9.24 14.64
C GLN A 129 7.36 9.98 15.75
N GLU A 130 6.09 9.63 15.98
CA GLU A 130 5.29 10.22 17.05
C GLU A 130 5.85 9.85 18.43
N GLU A 131 6.29 8.61 18.62
CA GLU A 131 6.97 8.16 19.84
C GLU A 131 8.30 8.89 20.05
N GLU A 132 9.11 9.03 19.00
CA GLU A 132 10.39 9.75 19.06
C GLU A 132 10.20 11.24 19.41
N LEU A 133 9.20 11.89 18.82
CA LEU A 133 8.85 13.28 19.15
C LEU A 133 8.37 13.43 20.60
N ALA A 134 7.55 12.50 21.08
CA ALA A 134 7.13 12.47 22.48
C ALA A 134 8.33 12.32 23.43
N TYR A 135 9.29 11.46 23.09
CA TYR A 135 10.54 11.33 23.85
C TYR A 135 11.33 12.65 23.90
N PHE A 136 11.53 13.30 22.75
CA PHE A 136 12.23 14.59 22.72
C PHE A 136 11.50 15.68 23.49
N GLY A 137 10.16 15.74 23.40
CA GLY A 137 9.35 16.64 24.20
C GLY A 137 9.62 16.45 25.69
N GLN A 138 9.58 15.21 26.18
CA GLN A 138 9.87 14.92 27.58
C GLN A 138 11.31 15.28 27.97
N ALA A 139 12.29 15.02 27.11
CA ALA A 139 13.68 15.37 27.37
C ALA A 139 13.86 16.89 27.47
N PHE A 140 13.19 17.65 26.59
CA PHE A 140 13.21 19.10 26.59
C PHE A 140 12.54 19.68 27.84
N ASP A 141 11.41 19.12 28.27
CA ASP A 141 10.73 19.52 29.50
C ASP A 141 11.62 19.30 30.73
N LYS A 142 12.30 18.15 30.80
CA LYS A 142 13.25 17.83 31.86
C LYS A 142 14.42 18.82 31.88
N LEU A 143 14.99 19.12 30.71
CA LEU A 143 16.09 20.08 30.58
C LEU A 143 15.67 21.48 31.03
N SER A 144 14.52 21.95 30.55
CA SER A 144 13.98 23.27 30.89
C SER A 144 13.69 23.39 32.38
N THR A 145 13.12 22.35 32.98
CA THR A 145 12.87 22.28 34.43
C THR A 145 14.18 22.32 35.20
N GLY A 146 15.18 21.52 34.81
CA GLY A 146 16.49 21.50 35.46
C GLY A 146 17.22 22.84 35.41
N ILE A 147 17.20 23.53 34.26
CA ILE A 147 17.74 24.89 34.13
C ILE A 147 16.99 25.87 35.04
N GLY A 148 15.65 25.79 35.05
CA GLY A 148 14.82 26.63 35.92
C GLY A 148 15.15 26.46 37.39
N SER A 149 15.31 25.23 37.87
CA SER A 149 15.72 24.94 39.26
C SER A 149 17.10 25.52 39.57
N LEU A 150 18.09 25.32 38.70
CA LEU A 150 19.45 25.84 38.92
C LEU A 150 19.47 27.37 39.05
N LEU A 151 18.68 28.07 38.23
CA LEU A 151 18.59 29.52 38.29
C LEU A 151 17.98 30.00 39.60
N VAL A 152 16.89 29.38 40.06
CA VAL A 152 16.26 29.69 41.35
C VAL A 152 17.22 29.44 42.52
N ASP A 153 17.96 28.34 42.48
CA ASP A 153 18.95 28.00 43.52
C ASP A 153 20.11 29.01 43.56
N SER A 154 20.48 29.61 42.42
CA SER A 154 21.56 30.59 42.32
C SER A 154 21.16 31.98 42.85
N GLU A 155 19.89 32.37 42.77
CA GLU A 155 19.39 33.66 43.30
C GLU A 155 19.32 33.66 44.83
N GLY A 156 19.12 32.50 45.46
CA GLY A 156 19.09 32.32 46.92
C GLY A 156 20.47 32.39 47.61
N CYS A 157 21.57 32.39 46.87
CA CYS A 157 22.94 32.39 47.42
C CYS A 157 23.50 33.81 47.67
N SER A 158 22.71 34.86 47.46
CA SER A 158 23.14 36.26 47.60
C SER A 158 22.70 36.93 48.90
N SER A 159 22.87 36.29 50.06
CA SER A 159 22.81 37.03 51.34
C SER A 159 23.45 36.26 52.50
N GLU A 160 24.78 36.30 52.59
CA GLU A 160 25.44 36.33 53.89
C GLU A 160 25.90 37.77 54.15
N PRO A 161 25.27 38.53 55.06
CA PRO A 161 25.86 39.75 55.56
C PRO A 161 27.02 39.37 56.48
N MET A 162 28.23 39.39 55.93
CA MET A 162 29.44 39.30 56.71
C MET A 162 29.68 40.61 57.49
N TYR A 163 29.82 40.44 58.82
CA TYR A 163 30.46 41.29 59.84
C TYR A 163 30.13 42.80 59.94
N GLU A 164 29.65 43.20 61.13
CA GLU A 164 30.37 44.22 61.91
C GLU A 164 30.20 43.99 63.43
N ALA A 165 31.17 43.30 64.04
CA ALA A 165 31.35 43.29 65.48
C ALA A 165 32.19 44.53 65.85
N ALA A 166 31.53 45.63 66.22
CA ALA A 166 32.21 46.78 66.78
C ALA A 166 32.67 46.48 68.21
N SER A 167 33.93 46.07 68.31
CA SER A 167 34.70 45.98 69.55
C SER A 167 34.76 47.32 70.28
N ARG A 168 34.52 47.26 71.59
CA ARG A 168 34.89 48.28 72.57
C ARG A 168 36.42 48.46 72.57
N VAL A 169 36.88 49.70 72.84
CA VAL A 169 38.06 50.13 73.63
C VAL A 169 38.74 51.35 72.98
N ASN A 170 38.62 52.52 73.61
CA ASN A 170 39.61 53.60 73.80
C ASN A 170 38.90 54.86 74.36
N GLU A 171 39.36 55.69 75.30
CA GLU A 171 40.54 55.80 76.19
C GLU A 171 40.10 56.54 77.46
N GLY A 172 40.82 56.31 78.56
CA GLY A 172 40.82 57.24 79.69
C GLY A 172 41.72 58.45 79.40
N GLY A 173 41.40 59.61 80.00
CA GLY A 173 42.30 60.76 79.98
C GLY A 173 41.66 62.10 80.34
N HIS A 174 41.22 62.27 81.59
CA HIS A 174 41.64 63.33 82.53
C HIS A 174 40.71 63.44 83.74
#